data_AF-A0A942I0J0-F1
#
_entry.id   AF-A0A942I0J0-F1
#
_cell.length_a   1.000
_cell.length_b   1.000
_cell.length_c   1.000
_cell.angle_alpha   90.00
_cell.angle_beta   90.00
_cell.angle_gamma   90.00
#
_symmetry.space_group_name_H-M   'P 1'
#
loop_
_entity.id
_entity.type
_entity.pdbx_description
1 polymer ?
#
loop_
_entity_poly.entity_id
_entity_poly.type
_entity_poly.pdbx_seq_one_letter_code
_entity_poly.pdbx_strand_id
1 'polypeptide(L)'
;MLSSWIFEFADLFLKNERSAALLSRDGEILHAKSDLGFEASSFKNIAESSLKYIALKPGEILVTNDSYSGGSFLHRYTFLMPLSNAVGTQPGVLLCVRREFAAGLNLSDRLDNEGLRIPPTPVFQNGQLIAPIIEAMSMHPLCPQGFQAWLQSTVGDMAAYYKKWSHAEKHCKLPFTANEFKKYITFSKNYATEKILEKAQGEARSEVALDSGEILKLHLEVNNGLVKADFSGTTAGVKTFVPDLATFGACYEAVAQFYELNCLRNSGTFSVMQVIKPLGCFLNAKYPASTHQGMQTGVAAVRMAMTLALRQIVKSTQPFVSENMAVIEVSFADGKRWLSAWSAKRCCESVSLENIETQLPVQFTRVEKSAEKMHLQMEFKALAACQIRWLSDFTKQTPKMPKGLKAPEATQIEVLAPNGEWTALPSQGSTDLAPGTSLRLNLWGLYTQ
;
A
#
# COMPACT_ATOMS: atom_id res chain seq x y z
N MET A 1 -2.21 -32.33 -2.14
CA MET A 1 -0.80 -32.26 -2.61
C MET A 1 -0.64 -31.54 -3.96
N LEU A 2 -1.52 -31.70 -4.94
CA LEU A 2 -1.41 -31.02 -6.25
C LEU A 2 -1.65 -29.49 -6.24
N SER A 3 -2.16 -28.89 -5.16
CA SER A 3 -2.46 -27.45 -5.11
C SER A 3 -1.31 -26.56 -4.64
N SER A 4 -0.21 -27.12 -4.09
CA SER A 4 0.88 -26.30 -3.52
C SER A 4 1.92 -25.84 -4.55
N TRP A 5 2.11 -26.57 -5.65
CA TRP A 5 3.22 -26.29 -6.57
C TRP A 5 3.08 -24.95 -7.32
N ILE A 6 1.85 -24.49 -7.64
CA ILE A 6 1.64 -23.18 -8.27
C ILE A 6 2.07 -22.07 -7.32
N PHE A 7 1.73 -22.20 -6.04
CA PHE A 7 2.18 -21.28 -5.00
C PHE A 7 3.72 -21.30 -4.89
N GLU A 8 4.33 -22.47 -4.71
CA GLU A 8 5.79 -22.60 -4.56
C GLU A 8 6.55 -22.04 -5.78
N PHE A 9 6.07 -22.36 -6.99
CA PHE A 9 6.64 -21.82 -8.22
C PHE A 9 6.52 -20.30 -8.27
N ALA A 10 5.32 -19.76 -8.00
CA ALA A 10 5.09 -18.33 -8.10
C ALA A 10 5.87 -17.54 -7.03
N ASP A 11 5.91 -18.06 -5.81
CA ASP A 11 6.67 -17.47 -4.71
C ASP A 11 8.17 -17.41 -5.04
N LEU A 12 8.72 -18.53 -5.55
CA LEU A 12 10.11 -18.62 -6.00
C LEU A 12 10.39 -17.74 -7.22
N PHE A 13 9.44 -17.66 -8.16
CA PHE A 13 9.57 -16.84 -9.36
C PHE A 13 9.70 -15.37 -8.99
N LEU A 14 8.88 -14.90 -8.04
CA LEU A 14 8.80 -13.52 -7.54
C LEU A 14 9.69 -13.24 -6.31
N LYS A 15 10.62 -14.14 -5.95
CA LYS A 15 11.38 -14.04 -4.69
C LYS A 15 12.14 -12.72 -4.47
N ASN A 16 12.54 -12.05 -5.56
CA ASN A 16 13.31 -10.80 -5.51
C ASN A 16 12.41 -9.55 -5.54
N GLU A 17 11.09 -9.72 -5.71
CA GLU A 17 10.16 -8.60 -5.75
C GLU A 17 9.48 -8.40 -4.40
N ARG A 18 9.39 -7.14 -3.98
CA ARG A 18 8.64 -6.74 -2.79
C ARG A 18 7.14 -6.64 -3.07
N SER A 19 6.79 -6.20 -4.28
CA SER A 19 5.40 -6.01 -4.72
C SER A 19 5.25 -6.45 -6.17
N ALA A 20 4.66 -7.63 -6.36
CA ALA A 20 4.48 -8.23 -7.68
C ALA A 20 3.37 -9.28 -7.65
N ALA A 21 2.83 -9.61 -8.82
CA ALA A 21 1.85 -10.68 -8.96
C ALA A 21 2.03 -11.45 -10.26
N LEU A 22 1.74 -12.75 -10.19
CA LEU A 22 1.44 -13.57 -11.37
C LEU A 22 -0.07 -13.71 -11.50
N LEU A 23 -0.56 -13.47 -12.71
CA LEU A 23 -1.98 -13.56 -13.04
C LEU A 23 -2.17 -14.46 -14.26
N SER A 24 -3.31 -15.13 -14.32
CA SER A 24 -3.82 -15.62 -15.61
C SER A 24 -4.22 -14.44 -16.49
N ARG A 25 -4.22 -14.63 -17.81
CA ARG A 25 -4.63 -13.61 -18.77
C ARG A 25 -6.11 -13.26 -18.69
N ASP A 26 -6.91 -14.11 -18.05
CA ASP A 26 -8.33 -13.88 -17.75
C ASP A 26 -8.52 -13.02 -16.49
N GLY A 27 -7.43 -12.57 -15.85
CA GLY A 27 -7.46 -11.64 -14.71
C GLY A 27 -7.39 -12.31 -13.34
N GLU A 28 -7.37 -13.64 -13.26
CA GLU A 28 -7.22 -14.31 -11.95
C GLU A 28 -5.80 -14.15 -11.41
N ILE A 29 -5.66 -13.57 -10.22
CA ILE A 29 -4.38 -13.50 -9.50
C ILE A 29 -4.07 -14.90 -8.99
N LEU A 30 -2.94 -15.46 -9.42
CA LEU A 30 -2.44 -16.76 -8.96
C LEU A 30 -1.65 -16.59 -7.66
N HIS A 31 -0.83 -15.55 -7.59
CA HIS A 31 -0.07 -15.23 -6.39
C HIS A 31 0.35 -13.77 -6.42
N ALA A 32 0.22 -13.08 -5.28
CA ALA A 32 0.63 -11.69 -5.12
C ALA A 32 1.47 -11.49 -3.85
N LYS A 33 2.57 -10.75 -4.02
CA LYS A 33 3.39 -10.15 -2.96
C LYS A 33 3.08 -8.66 -2.88
N SER A 34 3.06 -8.13 -1.66
CA SER A 34 2.93 -6.69 -1.45
C SER A 34 3.60 -6.30 -0.13
N ASP A 35 4.53 -5.34 -0.21
CA ASP A 35 5.19 -4.71 0.94
C ASP A 35 4.26 -3.79 1.74
N LEU A 36 3.28 -3.18 1.08
CA LEU A 36 2.23 -2.38 1.73
C LEU A 36 0.98 -3.19 2.10
N GLY A 37 0.92 -4.48 1.76
CA GLY A 37 -0.20 -5.38 2.05
C GLY A 37 -1.44 -5.12 1.20
N PHE A 38 -2.05 -3.93 1.33
CA PHE A 38 -3.32 -3.56 0.68
C PHE A 38 -3.24 -3.57 -0.87
N GLU A 39 -2.05 -3.44 -1.45
CA GLU A 39 -1.89 -3.38 -2.90
C GLU A 39 -2.14 -4.72 -3.61
N ALA A 40 -2.04 -5.85 -2.91
CA ALA A 40 -2.03 -7.19 -3.50
C ALA A 40 -3.29 -7.50 -4.35
N SER A 41 -4.44 -6.96 -3.95
CA SER A 41 -5.72 -7.17 -4.67
C SER A 41 -5.84 -6.35 -5.97
N SER A 42 -5.13 -5.22 -6.05
CA SER A 42 -5.28 -4.24 -7.13
C SER A 42 -4.70 -4.68 -8.48
N PHE A 43 -3.81 -5.68 -8.49
CA PHE A 43 -3.15 -6.15 -9.70
C PHE A 43 -4.13 -6.67 -10.76
N LYS A 44 -5.26 -7.28 -10.33
CA LYS A 44 -6.32 -7.73 -11.24
C LYS A 44 -6.90 -6.54 -12.02
N ASN A 45 -7.28 -5.49 -11.31
CA ASN A 45 -7.88 -4.30 -11.93
C ASN A 45 -6.90 -3.56 -12.84
N ILE A 46 -5.61 -3.52 -12.49
CA ILE A 46 -4.58 -2.99 -13.38
C ILE A 46 -4.52 -3.80 -14.67
N ALA A 47 -4.48 -5.13 -14.58
CA ALA A 47 -4.41 -5.99 -15.74
C ALA A 47 -5.65 -5.82 -16.64
N GLU A 48 -6.85 -5.87 -16.05
CA GLU A 48 -8.11 -5.71 -16.77
C GLU A 48 -8.23 -4.33 -17.43
N SER A 49 -7.96 -3.25 -16.69
CA SER A 49 -8.03 -1.89 -17.22
C SER A 49 -7.00 -1.63 -18.33
N SER A 50 -5.80 -2.18 -18.19
CA SER A 50 -4.72 -2.02 -19.17
C SER A 50 -4.99 -2.81 -20.45
N LEU A 51 -5.34 -4.10 -20.31
CA LEU A 51 -5.52 -5.00 -21.44
C LEU A 51 -6.85 -4.78 -22.19
N LYS A 52 -7.80 -4.03 -21.60
CA LYS A 52 -9.01 -3.59 -22.29
C LYS A 52 -8.70 -2.70 -23.51
N TYR A 53 -7.65 -1.90 -23.44
CA TYR A 53 -7.31 -0.92 -24.48
C TYR A 53 -5.98 -1.21 -25.18
N ILE A 54 -5.12 -2.04 -24.58
CA ILE A 54 -3.78 -2.32 -25.09
C ILE A 54 -3.62 -3.83 -25.31
N ALA A 55 -3.41 -4.21 -26.56
CA ALA A 55 -3.01 -5.57 -26.91
C ALA A 55 -1.48 -5.72 -26.79
N LEU A 56 -1.02 -6.42 -25.75
CA LEU A 56 0.39 -6.77 -25.57
C LEU A 56 0.69 -8.21 -26.03
N LYS A 57 1.82 -8.38 -26.71
CA LYS A 57 2.44 -9.69 -26.99
C LYS A 57 3.36 -10.11 -25.83
N PRO A 58 3.71 -11.41 -25.72
CA PRO A 58 4.66 -11.86 -24.73
C PRO A 58 6.01 -11.12 -24.82
N GLY A 59 6.51 -10.67 -23.67
CA GLY A 59 7.73 -9.87 -23.54
C GLY A 59 7.57 -8.36 -23.81
N GLU A 60 6.41 -7.90 -24.27
CA GLU A 60 6.10 -6.46 -24.35
C GLU A 60 5.65 -5.92 -23.00
N ILE A 61 6.01 -4.67 -22.70
CA ILE A 61 5.84 -4.08 -21.37
C ILE A 61 5.05 -2.78 -21.49
N LEU A 62 4.05 -2.63 -20.63
CA LEU A 62 3.39 -1.35 -20.34
C LEU A 62 3.65 -0.92 -18.90
N VAL A 63 3.49 0.38 -18.64
CA VAL A 63 3.55 0.97 -17.30
C VAL A 63 2.28 1.75 -16.99
N THR A 64 1.87 1.76 -15.73
CA THR A 64 0.80 2.62 -15.19
C THR A 64 1.03 2.88 -13.71
N ASN A 65 0.63 4.04 -13.22
CA ASN A 65 0.58 4.35 -11.78
C ASN A 65 -0.75 4.99 -11.38
N ASP A 66 -1.75 4.95 -12.27
CA ASP A 66 -3.03 5.63 -12.05
C ASP A 66 -3.77 5.06 -10.83
N SER A 67 -3.87 5.87 -9.76
CA SER A 67 -4.53 5.53 -8.50
C SER A 67 -6.00 5.13 -8.68
N TYR A 68 -6.70 5.65 -9.70
CA TYR A 68 -8.09 5.30 -9.98
C TYR A 68 -8.26 4.01 -10.78
N SER A 69 -7.17 3.46 -11.31
CA SER A 69 -7.13 2.22 -12.10
C SER A 69 -6.43 1.06 -11.36
N GLY A 70 -6.15 1.21 -10.07
CA GLY A 70 -5.49 0.21 -9.23
C GLY A 70 -4.05 0.54 -8.81
N GLY A 71 -3.54 1.70 -9.21
CA GLY A 71 -2.33 2.28 -8.60
C GLY A 71 -2.55 2.63 -7.13
N SER A 72 -1.46 2.82 -6.39
CA SER A 72 -1.48 3.30 -5.01
C SER A 72 -1.10 4.78 -4.96
N PHE A 73 0.18 5.07 -4.82
CA PHE A 73 0.75 6.40 -4.94
C PHE A 73 1.26 6.65 -6.36
N LEU A 74 1.26 7.89 -6.83
CA LEU A 74 1.84 8.23 -8.15
C LEU A 74 3.35 7.97 -8.23
N HIS A 75 4.06 7.87 -7.11
CA HIS A 75 5.47 7.44 -7.11
C HIS A 75 5.65 5.91 -7.18
N ARG A 76 4.57 5.12 -7.26
CA ARG A 76 4.60 3.65 -7.38
C ARG A 76 4.02 3.22 -8.72
N TYR A 77 4.91 2.77 -9.60
CA TYR A 77 4.60 2.40 -10.98
C TYR A 77 4.45 0.89 -11.09
N THR A 78 3.38 0.44 -11.74
CA THR A 78 3.13 -0.96 -12.05
C THR A 78 3.46 -1.24 -13.50
N PHE A 79 4.40 -2.16 -13.71
CA PHE A 79 4.78 -2.69 -15.00
C PHE A 79 4.02 -3.98 -15.23
N LEU A 80 3.39 -4.11 -16.40
CA LEU A 80 2.66 -5.30 -16.81
C LEU A 80 3.31 -5.88 -18.07
N MET A 81 3.54 -7.18 -18.05
CA MET A 81 4.15 -7.92 -19.16
C MET A 81 3.49 -9.29 -19.30
N PRO A 82 2.91 -9.65 -20.46
CA PRO A 82 2.55 -11.02 -20.74
C PRO A 82 3.80 -11.90 -20.81
N LEU A 83 3.79 -13.02 -20.11
CA LEU A 83 4.84 -14.03 -20.16
C LEU A 83 4.55 -15.12 -21.20
N SER A 84 3.28 -15.39 -21.46
CA SER A 84 2.84 -16.35 -22.47
C SER A 84 1.51 -15.93 -23.13
N ASN A 85 1.24 -16.52 -24.29
CA ASN A 85 -0.08 -16.44 -24.93
C ASN A 85 -0.96 -17.58 -24.47
N ALA A 86 -2.28 -17.41 -24.59
CA ALA A 86 -3.20 -18.51 -24.41
C ALA A 86 -3.07 -19.50 -25.59
N VAL A 87 -2.94 -20.79 -25.29
CA VAL A 87 -2.84 -21.86 -26.31
C VAL A 87 -3.66 -23.06 -25.84
N GLY A 88 -4.72 -23.40 -26.57
CA GLY A 88 -5.62 -24.51 -26.21
C GLY A 88 -6.21 -24.32 -24.81
N THR A 89 -5.89 -25.22 -23.87
CA THR A 89 -6.33 -25.16 -22.47
C THR A 89 -5.36 -24.40 -21.54
N GLN A 90 -4.23 -23.92 -22.06
CA GLN A 90 -3.28 -23.13 -21.28
C GLN A 90 -3.67 -21.66 -21.33
N PRO A 91 -4.13 -21.07 -20.22
CA PRO A 91 -4.32 -19.63 -20.15
C PRO A 91 -2.96 -18.95 -20.27
N GLY A 92 -2.92 -17.81 -20.97
CA GLY A 92 -1.74 -16.96 -20.95
C GLY A 92 -1.44 -16.51 -19.51
N VAL A 93 -0.18 -16.22 -19.22
CA VAL A 93 0.25 -15.71 -17.90
C VAL A 93 0.75 -14.29 -18.04
N LEU A 94 0.43 -13.46 -17.05
CA LEU A 94 0.86 -12.07 -16.92
C LEU A 94 1.74 -11.92 -15.68
N LEU A 95 2.79 -11.11 -15.82
CA LEU A 95 3.58 -10.60 -14.71
C LEU A 95 3.22 -9.14 -14.48
N CYS A 96 2.87 -8.80 -13.24
CA CYS A 96 2.84 -7.43 -12.76
C CYS A 96 3.95 -7.22 -11.75
N VAL A 97 4.75 -6.16 -11.90
CA VAL A 97 5.76 -5.76 -10.92
C VAL A 97 5.53 -4.29 -10.58
N ARG A 98 5.39 -3.98 -9.30
CA ARG A 98 5.23 -2.61 -8.82
C ARG A 98 6.54 -2.14 -8.18
N ARG A 99 7.02 -1.00 -8.65
CA ARG A 99 8.25 -0.38 -8.15
C ARG A 99 8.03 1.06 -7.79
N GLU A 100 8.74 1.47 -6.76
CA GLU A 100 8.76 2.84 -6.30
C GLU A 100 9.88 3.62 -6.97
N PHE A 101 9.59 4.86 -7.35
CA PHE A 101 10.59 5.79 -7.83
C PHE A 101 10.32 7.20 -7.35
N ALA A 102 11.36 7.80 -6.81
CA ALA A 102 11.35 9.19 -6.37
C ALA A 102 10.21 9.54 -5.38
N ALA A 103 9.91 8.63 -4.44
CA ALA A 103 8.89 8.83 -3.41
C ALA A 103 9.03 10.17 -2.69
N GLY A 104 7.89 10.78 -2.39
CA GLY A 104 7.81 12.06 -1.70
C GLY A 104 6.42 12.29 -1.12
N LEU A 105 6.32 13.26 -0.22
CA LEU A 105 5.06 13.62 0.44
C LEU A 105 4.43 14.83 -0.24
N ASN A 106 3.54 14.56 -1.20
CA ASN A 106 2.84 15.59 -1.97
C ASN A 106 1.38 15.70 -1.51
N LEU A 107 1.13 16.65 -0.60
CA LEU A 107 -0.22 16.99 -0.14
C LEU A 107 -0.81 18.04 -1.07
N SER A 108 -1.92 17.70 -1.72
CA SER A 108 -2.65 18.54 -2.68
C SER A 108 -4.14 18.28 -2.54
N ASP A 109 -4.99 19.17 -3.06
CA ASP A 109 -6.43 18.93 -3.18
C ASP A 109 -6.81 18.17 -4.47
N ARG A 110 -5.89 18.14 -5.45
CA ARG A 110 -6.09 17.50 -6.76
C ARG A 110 -4.96 16.51 -7.06
N LEU A 111 -5.33 15.35 -7.61
CA LEU A 111 -4.39 14.31 -8.05
C LEU A 111 -3.38 14.84 -9.08
N ASP A 112 -3.81 15.76 -9.95
CA ASP A 112 -2.97 16.32 -11.02
C ASP A 112 -1.72 17.05 -10.49
N ASN A 113 -1.74 17.50 -9.22
CA ASN A 113 -0.60 18.16 -8.59
C ASN A 113 0.21 17.21 -7.67
N GLU A 114 -0.17 15.94 -7.53
CA GLU A 114 0.54 14.97 -6.68
C GLU A 114 1.81 14.42 -7.34
N GLY A 115 1.90 14.47 -8.67
CA GLY A 115 3.02 13.93 -9.42
C GLY A 115 2.65 13.55 -10.85
N LEU A 116 3.60 12.94 -11.56
CA LEU A 116 3.37 12.38 -12.89
C LEU A 116 2.37 11.21 -12.81
N ARG A 117 1.19 11.37 -13.41
CA ARG A 117 0.20 10.29 -13.57
C ARG A 117 0.29 9.71 -14.97
N ILE A 118 0.53 8.41 -15.06
CA ILE A 118 0.68 7.64 -16.28
C ILE A 118 -0.50 6.66 -16.38
N PRO A 119 -1.43 6.85 -17.33
CA PRO A 119 -2.41 5.81 -17.66
C PRO A 119 -1.69 4.58 -18.24
N PRO A 120 -2.35 3.42 -18.40
CA PRO A 120 -1.76 2.28 -19.09
C PRO A 120 -1.10 2.71 -20.41
N THR A 121 0.22 2.59 -20.48
CA THR A 121 1.00 3.09 -21.62
C THR A 121 2.11 2.10 -21.97
N PRO A 122 2.18 1.61 -23.22
CA PRO A 122 3.28 0.77 -23.68
C PRO A 122 4.61 1.51 -23.62
N VAL A 123 5.66 0.85 -23.13
CA VAL A 123 7.03 1.41 -23.06
C VAL A 123 8.08 0.52 -23.72
N PHE A 124 7.75 -0.74 -24.00
CA PHE A 124 8.63 -1.68 -24.69
C PHE A 124 7.84 -2.61 -25.61
N GLN A 125 8.15 -2.59 -26.91
CA GLN A 125 7.48 -3.38 -27.94
C GLN A 125 8.48 -3.87 -28.98
N ASN A 126 8.24 -5.05 -29.57
CA ASN A 126 9.12 -5.65 -30.58
C ASN A 126 10.62 -5.66 -30.20
N GLY A 127 10.94 -5.84 -28.92
CA GLY A 127 12.31 -5.86 -28.42
C GLY A 127 12.99 -4.50 -28.25
N GLN A 128 12.25 -3.39 -28.39
CA GLN A 128 12.78 -2.04 -28.30
C GLN A 128 11.95 -1.15 -27.37
N LEU A 129 12.61 -0.19 -26.73
CA LEU A 129 11.97 0.88 -25.97
C LEU A 129 11.21 1.82 -26.91
N ILE A 130 10.05 2.30 -26.50
CA ILE A 130 9.28 3.29 -27.27
C ILE A 130 9.77 4.69 -26.89
N ALA A 131 10.91 5.09 -27.45
CA ALA A 131 11.60 6.33 -27.09
C ALA A 131 10.72 7.59 -27.10
N PRO A 132 9.88 7.85 -28.14
CA PRO A 132 9.04 9.06 -28.16
C PRO A 132 8.06 9.16 -26.98
N ILE A 133 7.51 8.03 -26.54
CA ILE A 133 6.60 7.98 -25.39
C ILE A 133 7.35 8.29 -24.09
N ILE A 134 8.53 7.66 -23.91
CA ILE A 134 9.33 7.82 -22.71
C ILE A 134 9.88 9.25 -22.60
N GLU A 135 10.30 9.83 -23.72
CA GLU A 135 10.74 11.23 -23.81
C GLU A 135 9.59 12.18 -23.48
N ALA A 136 8.38 11.96 -24.04
CA ALA A 136 7.21 12.76 -23.71
C ALA A 136 6.85 12.72 -22.22
N MET A 137 6.90 11.54 -21.58
CA MET A 137 6.71 11.41 -20.12
C MET A 137 7.77 12.18 -19.33
N SER A 138 9.03 12.13 -19.79
CA SER A 138 10.16 12.77 -19.13
C SER A 138 10.11 14.30 -19.21
N MET A 139 9.42 14.85 -20.21
CA MET A 139 9.19 16.29 -20.38
C MET A 139 8.01 16.81 -19.54
N HIS A 140 7.25 15.95 -18.88
CA HIS A 140 6.17 16.39 -18.01
C HIS A 140 6.73 17.19 -16.81
N PRO A 141 6.16 18.35 -16.44
CA PRO A 141 6.73 19.21 -15.38
C PRO A 141 6.86 18.55 -14.01
N LEU A 142 5.98 17.60 -13.70
CA LEU A 142 6.00 16.81 -12.46
C LEU A 142 6.77 15.48 -12.57
N CYS A 143 7.45 15.24 -13.70
CA CYS A 143 8.27 14.05 -13.86
C CYS A 143 9.53 14.15 -12.99
N PRO A 144 9.83 13.17 -12.12
CA PRO A 144 11.02 13.24 -11.29
C PRO A 144 12.31 13.13 -12.11
N GLN A 145 13.36 13.80 -11.66
CA GLN A 145 14.69 13.71 -12.28
C GLN A 145 15.17 12.25 -12.33
N GLY A 146 15.78 11.86 -13.46
CA GLY A 146 16.30 10.50 -13.65
C GLY A 146 15.24 9.45 -14.02
N PHE A 147 13.97 9.85 -14.21
CA PHE A 147 12.88 8.95 -14.55
C PHE A 147 13.18 8.08 -15.77
N GLN A 148 13.70 8.65 -16.86
CA GLN A 148 14.04 7.91 -18.07
C GLN A 148 15.03 6.78 -17.80
N ALA A 149 16.14 7.07 -17.12
CA ALA A 149 17.18 6.08 -16.82
C ALA A 149 16.63 4.96 -15.91
N TRP A 150 15.83 5.32 -14.90
CA TRP A 150 15.19 4.35 -14.01
C TRP A 150 14.17 3.47 -14.74
N LEU A 151 13.33 4.05 -15.60
CA LEU A 151 12.34 3.31 -16.40
C LEU A 151 13.05 2.31 -17.34
N GLN A 152 14.11 2.76 -18.02
CA GLN A 152 14.92 1.90 -18.89
C GLN A 152 15.55 0.73 -18.14
N SER A 153 16.13 0.99 -16.96
CA SER A 153 16.67 -0.07 -16.09
C SER A 153 15.58 -1.05 -15.66
N THR A 154 14.40 -0.56 -15.28
CA THR A 154 13.28 -1.42 -14.86
C THR A 154 12.74 -2.27 -16.01
N VAL A 155 12.67 -1.72 -17.23
CA VAL A 155 12.33 -2.51 -18.43
C VAL A 155 13.37 -3.61 -18.69
N GLY A 156 14.65 -3.32 -18.48
CA GLY A 156 15.73 -4.33 -18.55
C GLY A 156 15.52 -5.49 -17.59
N ASP A 157 15.17 -5.21 -16.33
CA ASP A 157 14.87 -6.24 -15.33
C ASP A 157 13.64 -7.06 -15.71
N MET A 158 12.57 -6.42 -16.19
CA MET A 158 11.37 -7.09 -16.68
C MET A 158 11.70 -8.04 -17.85
N ALA A 159 12.53 -7.61 -18.79
CA ALA A 159 12.98 -8.47 -19.89
C ALA A 159 13.79 -9.70 -19.39
N ALA A 160 14.51 -9.59 -18.27
CA ALA A 160 15.18 -10.73 -17.65
C ALA A 160 14.17 -11.76 -17.08
N TYR A 161 13.06 -11.30 -16.49
CA TYR A 161 11.96 -12.19 -16.08
C TYR A 161 11.36 -12.94 -17.26
N TYR A 162 11.17 -12.28 -18.41
CA TYR A 162 10.68 -12.95 -19.61
C TYR A 162 11.63 -14.06 -20.07
N LYS A 163 12.94 -13.79 -20.12
CA LYS A 163 13.95 -14.82 -20.45
C LYS A 163 13.92 -16.00 -19.47
N LYS A 164 13.83 -15.72 -18.17
CA LYS A 164 13.71 -16.75 -17.11
C LYS A 164 12.45 -17.60 -17.31
N TRP A 165 11.31 -16.97 -17.64
CA TRP A 165 10.06 -17.66 -17.93
C TRP A 165 10.18 -18.55 -19.17
N SER A 166 10.64 -18.02 -20.30
CA SER A 166 10.78 -18.79 -21.54
C SER A 166 11.71 -19.99 -21.37
N HIS A 167 12.77 -19.85 -20.56
CA HIS A 167 13.64 -20.97 -20.20
C HIS A 167 12.88 -22.03 -19.38
N ALA A 168 12.17 -21.62 -18.33
CA ALA A 168 11.38 -22.54 -17.49
C ALA A 168 10.29 -23.26 -18.29
N GLU A 169 9.58 -22.56 -19.18
CA GLU A 169 8.55 -23.15 -20.03
C GLU A 169 9.13 -24.23 -20.97
N LYS A 170 10.28 -23.94 -21.60
CA LYS A 170 10.97 -24.87 -22.51
C LYS A 170 11.45 -26.15 -21.80
N HIS A 171 11.94 -26.03 -20.57
CA HIS A 171 12.61 -27.14 -19.87
C HIS A 171 11.74 -27.89 -18.86
N CYS A 172 10.79 -27.21 -18.22
CA CYS A 172 9.99 -27.78 -17.13
C CYS A 172 8.59 -28.21 -17.55
N LYS A 173 8.12 -27.86 -18.77
CA LYS A 173 6.76 -28.16 -19.27
C LYS A 173 5.68 -27.84 -18.23
N LEU A 174 5.68 -26.59 -17.75
CA LEU A 174 4.82 -26.12 -16.66
C LEU A 174 3.34 -26.44 -16.99
N PRO A 175 2.63 -27.24 -16.16
CA PRO A 175 1.26 -27.67 -16.45
C PRO A 175 0.24 -26.58 -16.11
N PHE A 176 0.48 -25.35 -16.56
CA PHE A 176 -0.42 -24.20 -16.42
C PHE A 176 -1.61 -24.35 -17.35
N THR A 177 -2.58 -25.17 -16.92
CA THR A 177 -3.87 -25.29 -17.59
C THR A 177 -4.94 -24.50 -16.83
N ALA A 178 -6.00 -24.10 -17.52
CA ALA A 178 -7.13 -23.40 -16.92
C ALA A 178 -7.76 -24.22 -15.78
N ASN A 179 -7.76 -25.55 -15.92
CA ASN A 179 -8.26 -26.46 -14.89
C ASN A 179 -7.37 -26.46 -13.63
N GLU A 180 -6.04 -26.44 -13.78
CA GLU A 180 -5.14 -26.35 -12.63
C GLU A 180 -5.24 -25.00 -11.92
N PHE A 181 -5.36 -23.90 -12.68
CA PHE A 181 -5.64 -22.58 -12.09
C PHE A 181 -6.95 -22.59 -11.32
N LYS A 182 -8.04 -23.10 -11.91
CA LYS A 182 -9.34 -23.20 -11.24
C LYS A 182 -9.28 -24.04 -9.96
N LYS A 183 -8.60 -25.20 -9.98
CA LYS A 183 -8.42 -26.05 -8.78
C LYS A 183 -7.67 -25.30 -7.68
N TYR A 184 -6.60 -24.59 -8.02
CA TYR A 184 -5.79 -23.86 -7.06
C TYR A 184 -6.52 -22.64 -6.47
N ILE A 185 -7.26 -21.88 -7.29
CA ILE A 185 -8.12 -20.79 -6.81
C ILE A 185 -9.23 -21.33 -5.90
N THR A 186 -9.87 -22.44 -6.28
CA THR A 186 -10.90 -23.10 -5.45
C THR A 186 -10.32 -23.60 -4.12
N PHE A 187 -9.15 -24.23 -4.15
CA PHE A 187 -8.43 -24.65 -2.95
C PHE A 187 -8.16 -23.48 -2.02
N SER A 188 -7.69 -22.35 -2.56
CA SER A 188 -7.36 -21.16 -1.78
C SER A 188 -8.61 -20.52 -1.16
N LYS A 189 -9.74 -20.51 -1.88
CA LYS A 189 -11.04 -20.09 -1.34
C LYS A 189 -11.49 -20.99 -0.19
N ASN A 190 -11.42 -22.31 -0.37
CA ASN A 190 -11.82 -23.26 0.66
C ASN A 190 -10.94 -23.12 1.91
N TYR A 191 -9.62 -23.00 1.72
CA TYR A 191 -8.67 -22.74 2.80
C TYR A 191 -9.05 -21.48 3.61
N ALA A 192 -9.35 -20.36 2.93
CA ALA A 192 -9.75 -19.14 3.62
C ALA A 192 -11.09 -19.31 4.35
N THR A 193 -12.06 -19.97 3.72
CA THR A 193 -13.38 -20.25 4.31
C THR A 193 -13.23 -21.08 5.58
N GLU A 194 -12.45 -22.17 5.53
CA GLU A 194 -12.16 -23.04 6.68
C GLU A 194 -11.47 -22.26 7.81
N LYS A 195 -10.44 -21.46 7.50
CA LYS A 195 -9.75 -20.63 8.50
C LYS A 195 -10.65 -19.62 9.20
N ILE A 196 -11.60 -19.04 8.47
CA ILE A 196 -12.58 -18.12 9.05
C ILE A 196 -13.55 -18.87 9.98
N LEU A 197 -14.04 -20.03 9.53
CA LEU A 197 -14.94 -20.88 10.33
C LEU A 197 -14.29 -21.37 11.62
N GLU A 198 -12.99 -21.70 11.60
CA GLU A 198 -12.21 -22.18 12.75
C GLU A 198 -12.06 -21.12 13.86
N LYS A 199 -12.02 -19.82 13.51
CA LYS A 199 -11.58 -18.77 14.43
C LYS A 199 -12.72 -17.98 15.04
N ALA A 200 -13.47 -17.23 14.22
CA ALA A 200 -14.45 -16.29 14.75
C ALA A 200 -15.49 -15.89 13.71
N GLN A 201 -16.75 -15.90 14.15
CA GLN A 201 -17.92 -15.48 13.38
C GLN A 201 -18.82 -14.58 14.24
N GLY A 202 -19.57 -13.71 13.59
CA GLY A 202 -20.47 -12.76 14.24
C GLY A 202 -20.55 -11.43 13.51
N GLU A 203 -21.17 -10.46 14.16
CA GLU A 203 -21.31 -9.10 13.65
C GLU A 203 -20.77 -8.08 14.64
N ALA A 204 -20.23 -6.98 14.13
CA ALA A 204 -19.77 -5.87 14.94
C ALA A 204 -19.89 -4.54 14.19
N ARG A 205 -19.90 -3.45 14.96
CA ARG A 205 -19.86 -2.09 14.43
C ARG A 205 -18.64 -1.36 14.97
N SER A 206 -18.02 -0.55 14.12
CA SER A 206 -16.95 0.35 14.52
C SER A 206 -17.09 1.70 13.83
N GLU A 207 -16.61 2.73 14.50
CA GLU A 207 -16.60 4.11 14.00
C GLU A 207 -15.22 4.69 14.25
N VAL A 208 -14.62 5.29 13.23
CA VAL A 208 -13.31 5.95 13.29
C VAL A 208 -13.45 7.35 12.72
N ALA A 209 -13.17 8.36 13.54
CA ALA A 209 -13.07 9.76 13.10
C ALA A 209 -11.63 10.05 12.67
N LEU A 210 -11.46 10.65 11.50
CA LEU A 210 -10.16 11.08 10.99
C LEU A 210 -9.86 12.51 11.45
N ASP A 211 -8.58 12.86 11.57
CA ASP A 211 -8.15 14.22 11.95
C ASP A 211 -8.57 15.31 10.94
N SER A 212 -8.88 14.90 9.71
CA SER A 212 -9.43 15.76 8.66
C SER A 212 -10.93 16.02 8.79
N GLY A 213 -11.63 15.32 9.68
CA GLY A 213 -13.05 15.54 10.03
C GLY A 213 -14.03 14.50 9.45
N GLU A 214 -13.59 13.64 8.53
CA GLU A 214 -14.41 12.54 8.00
C GLU A 214 -14.67 11.47 9.06
N ILE A 215 -15.85 10.84 9.00
CA ILE A 215 -16.26 9.76 9.89
C ILE A 215 -16.47 8.49 9.07
N LEU A 216 -15.66 7.48 9.37
CA LEU A 216 -15.78 6.12 8.84
C LEU A 216 -16.73 5.32 9.74
N LYS A 217 -17.74 4.69 9.14
CA LYS A 217 -18.65 3.77 9.83
C LYS A 217 -18.58 2.41 9.16
N LEU A 218 -18.37 1.37 9.95
CA LEU A 218 -18.30 -0.01 9.49
C LEU A 218 -19.32 -0.86 10.23
N HIS A 219 -20.11 -1.61 9.46
CA HIS A 219 -20.79 -2.81 9.91
C HIS A 219 -20.09 -4.02 9.31
N LEU A 220 -19.49 -4.86 10.15
CA LEU A 220 -18.77 -6.06 9.74
C LEU A 220 -19.62 -7.28 10.07
N GLU A 221 -19.90 -8.10 9.07
CA GLU A 221 -20.57 -9.39 9.22
C GLU A 221 -19.58 -10.49 8.81
N VAL A 222 -19.35 -11.46 9.70
CA VAL A 222 -18.58 -12.67 9.41
C VAL A 222 -19.48 -13.88 9.65
N ASN A 223 -19.82 -14.59 8.57
CA ASN A 223 -20.75 -15.72 8.64
C ASN A 223 -20.44 -16.73 7.53
N ASN A 224 -20.55 -18.03 7.83
CA ASN A 224 -20.35 -19.12 6.88
C ASN A 224 -19.01 -19.03 6.12
N GLY A 225 -17.96 -18.59 6.81
CA GLY A 225 -16.62 -18.43 6.24
C GLY A 225 -16.48 -17.27 5.24
N LEU A 226 -17.46 -16.36 5.18
CA LEU A 226 -17.45 -15.16 4.36
C LEU A 226 -17.41 -13.91 5.23
N VAL A 227 -16.79 -12.85 4.72
CA VAL A 227 -16.66 -11.54 5.37
C VAL A 227 -17.34 -10.48 4.53
N LYS A 228 -18.25 -9.72 5.12
CA LYS A 228 -18.91 -8.58 4.47
C LYS A 228 -18.67 -7.33 5.31
N ALA A 229 -17.95 -6.37 4.72
CA ALA A 229 -17.69 -5.07 5.31
C ALA A 229 -18.57 -4.02 4.64
N ASP A 230 -19.55 -3.49 5.38
CA ASP A 230 -20.48 -2.48 4.90
C ASP A 230 -20.16 -1.11 5.51
N PHE A 231 -19.79 -0.17 4.65
CA PHE A 231 -19.42 1.20 5.02
C PHE A 231 -20.58 2.19 4.93
N SER A 232 -21.83 1.71 4.90
CA SER A 232 -23.03 2.54 4.90
C SER A 232 -23.03 3.54 6.06
N GLY A 233 -23.25 4.82 5.73
CA GLY A 233 -23.20 5.93 6.68
C GLY A 233 -21.83 6.59 6.85
N THR A 234 -20.79 6.12 6.15
CA THR A 234 -19.50 6.81 6.04
C THR A 234 -19.67 8.15 5.29
N THR A 235 -19.04 9.21 5.80
CA THR A 235 -19.21 10.57 5.27
C THR A 235 -18.55 10.78 3.89
N ALA A 236 -18.95 11.85 3.22
CA ALA A 236 -18.25 12.35 2.04
C ALA A 236 -16.80 12.75 2.37
N GLY A 237 -15.92 12.71 1.38
CA GLY A 237 -14.53 13.18 1.52
C GLY A 237 -14.44 14.69 1.45
N VAL A 238 -13.62 15.28 2.32
CA VAL A 238 -13.31 16.71 2.31
C VAL A 238 -11.82 16.91 2.00
N LYS A 239 -10.94 16.19 2.70
CA LYS A 239 -9.49 16.21 2.49
C LYS A 239 -8.92 14.81 2.28
N THR A 240 -9.51 13.81 2.93
CA THR A 240 -9.07 12.43 2.77
C THR A 240 -9.90 11.76 1.69
N PHE A 241 -9.25 11.15 0.70
CA PHE A 241 -9.92 10.41 -0.35
C PHE A 241 -9.17 9.10 -0.65
N VAL A 242 -9.83 7.98 -0.37
CA VAL A 242 -9.31 6.62 -0.61
C VAL A 242 -9.94 6.08 -1.89
N PRO A 243 -9.13 5.73 -2.91
CA PRO A 243 -9.61 5.03 -4.09
C PRO A 243 -10.29 3.70 -3.73
N ASP A 244 -11.30 3.35 -4.52
CA ASP A 244 -12.15 2.16 -4.33
C ASP A 244 -11.35 0.88 -3.99
N LEU A 245 -10.34 0.59 -4.82
CA LEU A 245 -9.53 -0.62 -4.72
C LEU A 245 -8.61 -0.63 -3.49
N ALA A 246 -8.17 0.54 -3.03
CA ALA A 246 -7.38 0.64 -1.81
C ALA A 246 -8.23 0.34 -0.57
N THR A 247 -9.50 0.74 -0.56
CA THR A 247 -10.46 0.36 0.50
C THR A 247 -10.62 -1.15 0.57
N PHE A 248 -10.83 -1.83 -0.57
CA PHE A 248 -10.89 -3.31 -0.59
C PHE A 248 -9.59 -3.93 -0.09
N GLY A 249 -8.44 -3.46 -0.59
CA GLY A 249 -7.13 -3.93 -0.17
C GLY A 249 -6.91 -3.82 1.34
N ALA A 250 -7.27 -2.68 1.93
CA ALA A 250 -7.16 -2.42 3.36
C ALA A 250 -8.04 -3.35 4.20
N CYS A 251 -9.29 -3.59 3.77
CA CYS A 251 -10.17 -4.57 4.41
C CYS A 251 -9.59 -5.98 4.34
N TYR A 252 -9.12 -6.40 3.16
CA TYR A 252 -8.57 -7.73 2.96
C TYR A 252 -7.32 -7.94 3.81
N GLU A 253 -6.45 -6.94 3.89
CA GLU A 253 -5.23 -7.04 4.69
C GLU A 253 -5.55 -7.28 6.18
N ALA A 254 -6.54 -6.56 6.73
CA ALA A 254 -6.98 -6.76 8.12
C ALA A 254 -7.55 -8.17 8.33
N VAL A 255 -8.38 -8.66 7.40
CA VAL A 255 -8.93 -10.03 7.42
C VAL A 255 -7.80 -11.07 7.32
N ALA A 256 -6.88 -10.89 6.38
CA ALA A 256 -5.78 -11.82 6.14
C ALA A 256 -4.79 -11.87 7.31
N GLN A 257 -4.56 -10.74 7.99
CA GLN A 257 -3.78 -10.71 9.21
C GLN A 257 -4.51 -11.43 10.35
N PHE A 258 -5.80 -11.17 10.54
CA PHE A 258 -6.56 -11.75 11.64
C PHE A 258 -6.78 -13.26 11.48
N TYR A 259 -7.11 -13.74 10.28
CA TYR A 259 -7.37 -15.15 9.98
C TYR A 259 -6.15 -15.90 9.41
N GLU A 260 -4.98 -15.26 9.39
CA GLU A 260 -3.71 -15.87 8.96
C GLU A 260 -3.69 -16.32 7.49
N LEU A 261 -4.35 -15.57 6.60
CA LEU A 261 -4.47 -15.85 5.17
C LEU A 261 -3.31 -15.32 4.32
N ASN A 262 -2.27 -14.76 4.96
CA ASN A 262 -1.17 -14.09 4.27
C ASN A 262 -0.34 -15.03 3.37
N CYS A 263 -0.35 -16.33 3.65
CA CYS A 263 0.38 -17.33 2.87
C CYS A 263 -0.17 -17.49 1.45
N LEU A 264 -1.47 -17.27 1.23
CA LEU A 264 -2.13 -17.48 -0.06
C LEU A 264 -2.88 -16.23 -0.50
N ARG A 265 -2.15 -15.18 -0.90
CA ARG A 265 -2.78 -13.97 -1.48
C ARG A 265 -3.05 -14.19 -2.97
N ASN A 266 -4.28 -14.56 -3.31
CA ASN A 266 -4.72 -14.81 -4.68
C ASN A 266 -6.23 -14.60 -4.82
N SER A 267 -6.77 -14.70 -6.04
CA SER A 267 -8.21 -14.49 -6.27
C SER A 267 -9.12 -15.35 -5.39
N GLY A 268 -8.69 -16.56 -5.03
CA GLY A 268 -9.46 -17.49 -4.21
C GLY A 268 -9.68 -16.92 -2.81
N THR A 269 -8.62 -16.48 -2.15
CA THR A 269 -8.72 -15.86 -0.82
C THR A 269 -9.36 -14.49 -0.87
N PHE A 270 -9.15 -13.70 -1.93
CA PHE A 270 -9.87 -12.43 -2.10
C PHE A 270 -11.39 -12.64 -2.22
N SER A 271 -11.84 -13.75 -2.81
CA SER A 271 -13.25 -14.03 -3.07
C SER A 271 -14.12 -14.27 -1.83
N VAL A 272 -13.54 -14.45 -0.65
CA VAL A 272 -14.30 -14.62 0.61
C VAL A 272 -14.76 -13.29 1.20
N MET A 273 -14.34 -12.17 0.63
CA MET A 273 -14.63 -10.84 1.15
C MET A 273 -15.48 -10.00 0.19
N GLN A 274 -16.49 -9.33 0.75
CA GLN A 274 -17.30 -8.33 0.06
C GLN A 274 -17.18 -6.98 0.77
N VAL A 275 -17.06 -5.90 0.00
CA VAL A 275 -16.98 -4.53 0.54
C VAL A 275 -18.09 -3.67 -0.07
N ILE A 276 -18.94 -3.09 0.78
CA ILE A 276 -20.07 -2.25 0.38
C ILE A 276 -19.79 -0.78 0.72
N LYS A 277 -19.96 0.02 -0.33
CA LYS A 277 -19.70 1.44 -0.54
C LYS A 277 -20.84 2.43 -0.70
N PRO A 278 -21.09 3.46 0.12
CA PRO A 278 -21.89 4.58 -0.37
C PRO A 278 -21.20 5.27 -1.56
N LEU A 279 -21.96 5.62 -2.59
CA LEU A 279 -21.44 6.49 -3.64
C LEU A 279 -21.09 7.86 -3.06
N GLY A 280 -19.96 8.44 -3.47
CA GLY A 280 -19.52 9.76 -3.00
C GLY A 280 -18.93 9.81 -1.58
N CYS A 281 -18.88 8.69 -0.85
CA CYS A 281 -18.13 8.64 0.40
C CYS A 281 -16.62 8.71 0.13
N PHE A 282 -15.86 9.08 1.16
CA PHE A 282 -14.41 9.24 1.03
C PHE A 282 -13.66 7.93 0.71
N LEU A 283 -14.28 6.77 0.91
CA LEU A 283 -13.74 5.44 0.60
C LEU A 283 -13.95 5.00 -0.86
N ASN A 284 -14.60 5.83 -1.66
CA ASN A 284 -14.85 5.64 -3.09
C ASN A 284 -14.49 6.93 -3.85
N ALA A 285 -13.25 7.37 -3.66
CA ALA A 285 -12.72 8.58 -4.30
C ALA A 285 -12.93 8.54 -5.82
N LYS A 286 -13.14 9.71 -6.41
CA LYS A 286 -13.22 9.90 -7.86
C LYS A 286 -12.28 11.01 -8.29
N TYR A 287 -11.73 10.86 -9.49
CA TYR A 287 -10.95 11.90 -10.14
C TYR A 287 -11.77 13.21 -10.18
N PRO A 288 -11.17 14.38 -9.86
CA PRO A 288 -9.75 14.66 -9.70
C PRO A 288 -9.23 14.71 -8.26
N ALA A 289 -9.94 14.14 -7.27
CA ALA A 289 -9.51 14.21 -5.87
C ALA A 289 -8.09 13.65 -5.69
N SER A 290 -7.29 14.31 -4.85
CA SER A 290 -6.00 13.82 -4.38
C SER A 290 -6.15 12.51 -3.61
N THR A 291 -5.20 11.60 -3.76
CA THR A 291 -5.26 10.26 -3.14
C THR A 291 -4.13 10.02 -2.15
N HIS A 292 -3.11 10.87 -2.09
CA HIS A 292 -1.93 10.65 -1.25
C HIS A 292 -2.28 10.52 0.23
N GLN A 293 -3.07 11.47 0.77
CA GLN A 293 -3.51 11.43 2.17
C GLN A 293 -4.38 10.20 2.47
N GLY A 294 -5.28 9.83 1.55
CA GLY A 294 -6.13 8.65 1.70
C GLY A 294 -5.37 7.33 1.64
N MET A 295 -4.38 7.22 0.76
CA MET A 295 -3.51 6.05 0.66
C MET A 295 -2.60 5.87 1.90
N GLN A 296 -2.41 6.94 2.69
CA GLN A 296 -1.76 6.90 4.00
C GLN A 296 -2.81 6.71 5.12
N THR A 297 -3.27 7.82 5.68
CA THR A 297 -4.14 7.87 6.87
C THR A 297 -5.53 7.26 6.66
N GLY A 298 -6.07 7.33 5.42
CA GLY A 298 -7.36 6.72 5.10
C GLY A 298 -7.33 5.19 5.13
N VAL A 299 -6.30 4.59 4.52
CA VAL A 299 -6.04 3.14 4.58
C VAL A 299 -5.80 2.68 6.01
N ALA A 300 -5.04 3.43 6.81
CA ALA A 300 -4.85 3.17 8.23
C ALA A 300 -6.18 3.19 9.01
N ALA A 301 -7.05 4.18 8.76
CA ALA A 301 -8.37 4.27 9.38
C ALA A 301 -9.28 3.08 9.02
N VAL A 302 -9.27 2.63 7.76
CA VAL A 302 -10.02 1.42 7.32
C VAL A 302 -9.51 0.18 8.06
N ARG A 303 -8.19 -0.02 8.12
CA ARG A 303 -7.58 -1.14 8.85
C ARG A 303 -7.92 -1.08 10.34
N MET A 304 -7.91 0.11 10.95
CA MET A 304 -8.27 0.30 12.35
C MET A 304 -9.72 -0.12 12.61
N ALA A 305 -10.65 0.35 11.78
CA ALA A 305 -12.07 0.01 11.91
C ALA A 305 -12.31 -1.50 11.79
N MET A 306 -11.66 -2.16 10.83
CA MET A 306 -11.72 -3.61 10.64
C MET A 306 -11.15 -4.36 11.85
N THR A 307 -9.97 -3.96 12.33
CA THR A 307 -9.32 -4.55 13.51
C THR A 307 -10.23 -4.42 14.75
N LEU A 308 -10.80 -3.24 15.00
CA LEU A 308 -11.73 -3.03 16.11
C LEU A 308 -12.98 -3.91 16.01
N ALA A 309 -13.57 -4.05 14.81
CA ALA A 309 -14.75 -4.88 14.59
C ALA A 309 -14.46 -6.37 14.76
N LEU A 310 -13.38 -6.89 14.17
CA LEU A 310 -12.96 -8.30 14.34
C LEU A 310 -12.69 -8.65 15.80
N ARG A 311 -12.09 -7.73 16.55
CA ARG A 311 -11.83 -7.92 17.98
C ARG A 311 -13.10 -7.91 18.84
N GLN A 312 -14.10 -7.12 18.47
CA GLN A 312 -15.41 -7.16 19.12
C GLN A 312 -16.11 -8.51 18.88
N ILE A 313 -16.02 -9.08 17.67
CA ILE A 313 -16.57 -10.40 17.35
C ILE A 313 -16.01 -11.48 18.29
N VAL A 314 -14.69 -11.48 18.53
CA VAL A 314 -14.06 -12.42 19.49
C VAL A 314 -14.11 -11.97 20.94
N LYS A 315 -14.73 -10.83 21.25
CA LYS A 315 -14.76 -10.21 22.60
C LYS A 315 -13.37 -10.12 23.25
N SER A 316 -12.33 -9.87 22.45
CA SER A 316 -10.95 -9.86 22.94
C SER A 316 -10.58 -8.53 23.59
N THR A 317 -10.18 -8.59 24.85
CA THR A 317 -9.62 -7.47 25.63
C THR A 317 -8.10 -7.49 25.70
N GLN A 318 -7.44 -8.35 24.92
CA GLN A 318 -5.98 -8.42 24.89
C GLN A 318 -5.38 -7.15 24.29
N PRO A 319 -4.22 -6.66 24.76
CA PRO A 319 -3.51 -5.58 24.08
C PRO A 319 -3.34 -5.83 22.59
N PHE A 320 -3.36 -4.77 21.77
CA PHE A 320 -3.11 -4.89 20.34
C PHE A 320 -2.44 -3.65 19.77
N VAL A 321 -1.79 -3.85 18.62
CA VAL A 321 -1.06 -2.79 17.93
C VAL A 321 -2.02 -1.97 17.07
N SER A 322 -1.92 -0.66 17.21
CA SER A 322 -2.63 0.33 16.44
C SER A 322 -2.20 0.34 14.97
N GLU A 323 -3.00 1.01 14.15
CA GLU A 323 -2.72 1.23 12.72
C GLU A 323 -2.23 2.66 12.46
N ASN A 324 -1.98 3.46 13.50
CA ASN A 324 -1.52 4.84 13.33
C ASN A 324 -0.21 4.90 12.57
N MET A 325 -0.07 5.98 11.81
CA MET A 325 1.07 6.27 10.96
C MET A 325 1.50 7.73 11.10
N ALA A 326 2.79 7.94 10.87
CA ALA A 326 3.39 9.25 10.70
C ALA A 326 4.34 9.21 9.51
N VAL A 327 4.31 10.25 8.68
CA VAL A 327 5.18 10.43 7.53
C VAL A 327 5.83 11.79 7.65
N ILE A 328 7.15 11.84 7.48
CA ILE A 328 7.91 13.09 7.43
C ILE A 328 8.78 13.06 6.18
N GLU A 329 8.73 14.14 5.43
CA GLU A 329 9.68 14.49 4.39
C GLU A 329 10.50 15.69 4.83
N VAL A 330 11.83 15.60 4.73
CA VAL A 330 12.76 16.70 4.95
C VAL A 330 13.49 16.96 3.63
N SER A 331 13.48 18.20 3.15
CA SER A 331 14.09 18.60 1.88
C SER A 331 15.01 19.80 2.05
N PHE A 332 16.17 19.76 1.39
CA PHE A 332 17.21 20.80 1.45
C PHE A 332 17.33 21.54 0.10
N ALA A 333 17.88 22.76 0.14
CA ALA A 333 18.03 23.60 -1.05
C ALA A 333 18.98 23.00 -2.12
N ASP A 334 19.87 22.10 -1.73
CA ASP A 334 20.77 21.36 -2.62
C ASP A 334 20.11 20.16 -3.32
N GLY A 335 18.79 19.98 -3.12
CA GLY A 335 18.01 18.90 -3.71
C GLY A 335 18.04 17.59 -2.92
N LYS A 336 18.81 17.50 -1.83
CA LYS A 336 18.80 16.32 -0.97
C LYS A 336 17.49 16.24 -0.20
N ARG A 337 17.00 15.02 0.00
CA ARG A 337 15.76 14.77 0.74
C ARG A 337 15.79 13.47 1.51
N TRP A 338 14.96 13.41 2.55
CA TRP A 338 14.67 12.22 3.34
C TRP A 338 13.18 12.09 3.53
N LEU A 339 12.63 10.97 3.08
CA LEU A 339 11.27 10.57 3.37
C LEU A 339 11.30 9.37 4.30
N SER A 340 10.48 9.39 5.34
CA SER A 340 10.24 8.20 6.15
C SER A 340 8.81 8.14 6.62
N ALA A 341 8.29 6.92 6.65
CA ALA A 341 6.97 6.59 7.13
C ALA A 341 7.11 5.56 8.24
N TRP A 342 6.45 5.82 9.36
CA TRP A 342 6.41 4.94 10.52
C TRP A 342 4.98 4.56 10.80
N SER A 343 4.80 3.37 11.36
CA SER A 343 3.54 2.93 11.94
C SER A 343 3.80 2.22 13.25
N ALA A 344 2.80 2.08 14.09
CA ALA A 344 2.91 1.32 15.34
C ALA A 344 3.42 -0.11 15.12
N LYS A 345 3.02 -0.77 14.03
CA LYS A 345 3.49 -2.12 13.67
C LYS A 345 4.94 -2.18 13.20
N ARG A 346 5.49 -1.05 12.73
CA ARG A 346 6.82 -0.94 12.11
C ARG A 346 7.74 0.01 12.87
N CYS A 347 7.37 0.42 14.08
CA CYS A 347 8.10 1.44 14.86
C CYS A 347 9.52 0.97 15.24
N CYS A 348 9.72 -0.35 15.34
CA CYS A 348 10.99 -0.98 15.66
C CYS A 348 11.81 -1.43 14.45
N GLU A 349 11.35 -1.18 13.23
CA GLU A 349 12.16 -1.47 12.06
C GLU A 349 13.46 -0.64 12.07
N SER A 350 14.53 -1.23 11.55
CA SER A 350 15.84 -0.60 11.52
C SER A 350 15.84 0.56 10.54
N VAL A 351 16.24 1.73 11.04
CA VAL A 351 16.53 2.92 10.23
C VAL A 351 17.99 3.23 10.49
N SER A 352 18.80 3.28 9.42
CA SER A 352 20.22 3.65 9.56
C SER A 352 20.34 5.15 9.77
N LEU A 353 20.37 5.55 11.03
CA LEU A 353 20.52 6.95 11.44
C LEU A 353 21.84 7.52 10.92
N GLU A 354 22.93 6.75 11.04
CA GLU A 354 24.27 7.11 10.54
C GLU A 354 24.24 7.41 9.04
N ASN A 355 23.54 6.60 8.24
CA ASN A 355 23.44 6.84 6.81
C ASN A 355 22.64 8.11 6.51
N ILE A 356 21.61 8.42 7.31
CA ILE A 356 20.86 9.67 7.18
C ILE A 356 21.75 10.87 7.52
N GLU A 357 22.46 10.86 8.65
CA GLU A 357 23.34 11.95 9.09
C GLU A 357 24.55 12.15 8.17
N THR A 358 25.05 11.08 7.56
CA THR A 358 26.16 11.16 6.60
C THR A 358 25.72 11.83 5.30
N GLN A 359 24.47 11.61 4.88
CA GLN A 359 23.98 12.12 3.61
C GLN A 359 23.34 13.51 3.74
N LEU A 360 22.77 13.82 4.90
CA LEU A 360 21.89 14.97 5.11
C LEU A 360 22.35 15.78 6.32
N PRO A 361 22.24 17.12 6.28
CA PRO A 361 22.64 17.98 7.38
C PRO A 361 21.57 17.97 8.49
N VAL A 362 21.44 16.82 9.15
CA VAL A 362 20.64 16.58 10.35
C VAL A 362 21.49 15.87 11.40
N GLN A 363 21.13 16.01 12.67
CA GLN A 363 21.75 15.30 13.78
C GLN A 363 20.67 14.73 14.68
N PHE A 364 20.61 13.40 14.84
CA PHE A 364 19.72 12.76 15.80
C PHE A 364 20.25 12.99 17.21
N THR A 365 19.38 13.51 18.08
CA THR A 365 19.70 13.77 19.48
C THR A 365 19.14 12.69 20.40
N ARG A 366 18.07 12.01 19.97
CA ARG A 366 17.41 10.95 20.74
C ARG A 366 16.67 10.02 19.80
N VAL A 367 16.82 8.72 19.99
CA VAL A 367 15.97 7.70 19.36
C VAL A 367 15.66 6.64 20.39
N GLU A 368 14.40 6.54 20.76
CA GLU A 368 13.88 5.51 21.66
C GLU A 368 12.85 4.67 20.94
N LYS A 369 13.02 3.35 21.03
CA LYS A 369 12.13 2.37 20.41
C LYS A 369 11.79 1.30 21.41
N SER A 370 10.54 0.85 21.43
CA SER A 370 10.12 -0.28 22.25
C SER A 370 9.16 -1.17 21.48
N ALA A 371 9.57 -2.43 21.26
CA ALA A 371 8.72 -3.45 20.65
C ALA A 371 7.62 -3.91 21.63
N GLU A 372 7.90 -3.87 22.93
CA GLU A 372 6.91 -4.18 23.97
C GLU A 372 5.81 -3.12 24.03
N LYS A 373 6.19 -1.83 24.02
CA LYS A 373 5.25 -0.70 24.12
C LYS A 373 4.74 -0.20 22.76
N MET A 374 5.21 -0.78 21.65
CA MET A 374 4.94 -0.33 20.28
C MET A 374 5.12 1.18 20.14
N HIS A 375 6.27 1.67 20.60
CA HIS A 375 6.58 3.10 20.73
C HIS A 375 7.83 3.46 19.92
N LEU A 376 7.78 4.63 19.28
CA LEU A 376 8.91 5.33 18.69
C LEU A 376 8.89 6.80 19.14
N GLN A 377 9.98 7.24 19.77
CA GLN A 377 10.31 8.64 19.94
C GLN A 377 11.60 8.92 19.18
N MET A 378 11.57 9.93 18.31
CA MET A 378 12.72 10.31 17.49
C MET A 378 12.87 11.81 17.51
N GLU A 379 14.05 12.29 17.87
CA GLU A 379 14.40 13.70 17.89
C GLU A 379 15.63 13.93 17.02
N PHE A 380 15.55 14.94 16.16
CA PHE A 380 16.70 15.39 15.37
C PHE A 380 16.74 16.91 15.27
N LYS A 381 17.93 17.43 15.09
CA LYS A 381 18.24 18.84 14.88
C LYS A 381 18.61 19.06 13.42
N ALA A 382 18.00 20.06 12.78
CA ALA A 382 18.41 20.51 11.46
C ALA A 382 19.74 21.27 11.56
N LEU A 383 20.77 20.85 10.82
CA LEU A 383 22.08 21.52 10.79
C LEU A 383 22.19 22.57 9.67
N ALA A 384 21.25 22.53 8.72
CA ALA A 384 21.09 23.53 7.68
C ALA A 384 19.61 23.89 7.53
N ALA A 385 19.32 24.99 6.82
CA ALA A 385 17.95 25.37 6.52
C ALA A 385 17.29 24.29 5.65
N CYS A 386 16.08 23.87 6.02
CA CYS A 386 15.34 22.84 5.29
C CYS A 386 13.84 23.09 5.34
N GLN A 387 13.13 22.51 4.38
CA GLN A 387 11.67 22.41 4.44
C GLN A 387 11.29 21.04 4.98
N ILE A 388 10.35 21.01 5.91
CA ILE A 388 9.70 19.79 6.33
C ILE A 388 8.27 19.75 5.80
N ARG A 389 7.80 18.56 5.44
CA ARG A 389 6.40 18.23 5.22
C ARG A 389 6.06 17.04 6.06
N TRP A 390 4.85 17.02 6.60
CA TRP A 390 4.43 15.91 7.44
C TRP A 390 2.95 15.58 7.27
N LEU A 391 2.64 14.34 7.61
CA LEU A 391 1.30 13.79 7.70
C LEU A 391 1.28 12.77 8.83
N SER A 392 0.30 12.86 9.73
CA SER A 392 0.04 11.89 10.79
C SER A 392 -1.46 11.66 10.94
N ASP A 393 -1.82 10.56 11.60
CA ASP A 393 -3.17 10.29 12.04
C ASP A 393 -3.26 10.09 13.56
N PHE A 394 -4.49 10.12 14.05
CA PHE A 394 -4.85 10.06 15.46
C PHE A 394 -4.10 11.08 16.32
N THR A 395 -3.78 12.24 15.73
CA THR A 395 -3.22 13.40 16.43
C THR A 395 -4.32 14.18 17.15
N LYS A 396 -5.53 14.25 16.57
CA LYS A 396 -6.68 14.97 17.15
C LYS A 396 -7.82 14.03 17.56
N GLN A 397 -8.06 13.00 16.77
CA GLN A 397 -9.17 12.08 16.93
C GLN A 397 -8.65 10.70 17.27
N THR A 398 -8.96 10.21 18.47
CA THR A 398 -8.63 8.85 18.88
C THR A 398 -9.84 7.95 18.66
N PRO A 399 -9.70 6.76 18.02
CA PRO A 399 -10.81 5.84 17.82
C PRO A 399 -11.52 5.49 19.15
N LYS A 400 -12.85 5.39 19.11
CA LYS A 400 -13.61 4.95 20.28
C LYS A 400 -13.31 3.49 20.58
N MET A 401 -12.96 3.21 21.83
CA MET A 401 -12.51 1.88 22.24
C MET A 401 -13.67 1.00 22.72
N PRO A 402 -13.62 -0.32 22.44
CA PRO A 402 -14.39 -1.30 23.18
C PRO A 402 -14.13 -1.18 24.70
N LYS A 403 -15.13 -1.52 25.52
CA LYS A 403 -15.00 -1.47 26.99
C LYS A 403 -13.79 -2.29 27.46
N GLY A 404 -13.00 -1.72 28.37
CA GLY A 404 -11.85 -2.38 28.98
C GLY A 404 -10.54 -2.26 28.19
N LEU A 405 -10.48 -1.37 27.19
CA LEU A 405 -9.24 -1.03 26.49
C LEU A 405 -9.01 0.49 26.51
N LYS A 406 -7.76 0.89 26.69
CA LYS A 406 -7.27 2.27 26.62
C LYS A 406 -6.55 2.49 25.30
N ALA A 407 -6.81 3.64 24.70
CA ALA A 407 -6.11 4.07 23.51
C ALA A 407 -4.65 4.46 23.79
N PRO A 408 -3.73 4.26 22.83
CA PRO A 408 -2.39 4.80 22.94
C PRO A 408 -2.44 6.33 22.97
N GLU A 409 -1.34 6.94 23.39
CA GLU A 409 -1.16 8.38 23.25
C GLU A 409 -1.24 8.80 21.77
N ALA A 410 -1.66 10.05 21.55
CA ALA A 410 -1.78 10.60 20.21
C ALA A 410 -0.42 10.64 19.49
N THR A 411 -0.43 10.39 18.18
CA THR A 411 0.75 10.62 17.34
C THR A 411 1.00 12.13 17.29
N GLN A 412 2.21 12.57 17.65
CA GLN A 412 2.57 13.98 17.69
C GLN A 412 3.87 14.25 16.95
N ILE A 413 3.87 15.34 16.19
CA ILE A 413 5.09 15.92 15.60
C ILE A 413 5.22 17.30 16.21
N GLU A 414 6.38 17.61 16.75
CA GLU A 414 6.63 18.83 17.51
C GLU A 414 7.91 19.51 17.03
N VAL A 415 7.93 20.84 17.12
CA VAL A 415 9.12 21.64 16.84
C VAL A 415 9.52 22.37 18.12
N LEU A 416 10.82 22.38 18.41
CA LEU A 416 11.38 23.12 19.52
C LEU A 416 11.41 24.62 19.16
N ALA A 417 10.57 25.41 19.82
CA ALA A 417 10.51 26.84 19.62
C ALA A 417 11.75 27.54 20.24
N PRO A 418 12.10 28.77 19.80
CA PRO A 418 13.26 29.51 20.33
C PRO A 418 13.24 29.75 21.84
N ASN A 419 12.07 29.68 22.48
CA ASN A 419 11.91 29.79 23.93
C ASN A 419 12.30 28.50 24.68
N GLY A 420 12.70 27.44 23.98
CA GLY A 420 13.07 26.14 24.56
C GLY A 420 11.89 25.21 24.82
N GLU A 421 10.67 25.57 24.41
CA GLU A 421 9.47 24.75 24.58
C GLU A 421 9.11 24.01 23.29
N TRP A 422 8.61 22.79 23.44
CA TRP A 422 8.12 22.00 22.31
C TRP A 422 6.69 22.41 21.97
N THR A 423 6.45 22.69 20.69
CA THR A 423 5.14 23.06 20.17
C THR A 423 4.63 21.98 19.22
N ALA A 424 3.44 21.44 19.49
CA ALA A 424 2.80 20.46 18.64
C ALA A 424 2.33 21.07 17.31
N LEU A 425 2.66 20.39 16.22
CA LEU A 425 2.19 20.70 14.88
C LEU A 425 0.80 20.09 14.62
N PRO A 426 0.02 20.64 13.67
CA PRO A 426 -1.20 19.99 13.21
C PRO A 426 -0.91 18.60 12.61
N SER A 427 -1.95 17.79 12.38
CA SER A 427 -1.81 16.44 11.80
C SER A 427 -1.21 16.41 10.38
N GLN A 428 -1.18 17.54 9.68
CA GLN A 428 -0.47 17.65 8.41
C GLN A 428 -0.04 19.09 8.16
N GLY A 429 1.00 19.27 7.36
CA GLY A 429 1.44 20.59 6.93
C GLY A 429 2.83 20.60 6.33
N SER A 430 3.32 21.82 6.11
CA SER A 430 4.70 22.09 5.72
C SER A 430 5.19 23.35 6.40
N THR A 431 6.47 23.38 6.77
CA THR A 431 7.14 24.58 7.32
C THR A 431 8.62 24.53 7.02
N ASP A 432 9.26 25.69 6.97
CA ASP A 432 10.70 25.79 6.91
C ASP A 432 11.28 25.77 8.33
N LEU A 433 12.43 25.11 8.48
CA LEU A 433 13.21 25.03 9.71
C LEU A 433 14.52 25.79 9.53
N ALA A 434 14.83 26.67 10.48
CA ALA A 434 16.12 27.32 10.54
C ALA A 434 17.20 26.35 11.03
N PRO A 435 18.49 26.55 10.65
CA PRO A 435 19.60 25.81 11.23
C PRO A 435 19.55 25.89 12.76
N GLY A 436 19.69 24.75 13.41
CA GLY A 436 19.66 24.63 14.86
C GLY A 436 18.30 24.25 15.45
N THR A 437 17.23 24.27 14.65
CA THR A 437 15.88 23.89 15.10
C THR A 437 15.77 22.38 15.30
N SER A 438 15.19 21.95 16.42
CA SER A 438 14.93 20.53 16.70
C SER A 438 13.48 20.15 16.38
N LEU A 439 13.31 18.93 15.87
CA LEU A 439 12.02 18.29 15.62
C LEU A 439 11.93 17.01 16.44
N ARG A 440 10.73 16.70 16.93
CA ARG A 440 10.40 15.47 17.64
C ARG A 440 9.20 14.80 17.00
N LEU A 441 9.31 13.50 16.78
CA LEU A 441 8.21 12.60 16.45
C LEU A 441 7.95 11.69 17.64
N ASN A 442 6.72 11.69 18.14
CA ASN A 442 6.21 10.74 19.12
C ASN A 442 5.13 9.89 18.47
N LEU A 443 5.34 8.58 18.41
CA LEU A 443 4.39 7.61 17.89
C LEU A 443 4.20 6.52 18.93
N TRP A 444 2.96 6.40 19.42
CA TRP A 444 2.54 5.37 20.37
C TRP A 444 1.52 4.47 19.71
N GLY A 445 1.71 3.16 19.91
CA GLY A 445 1.02 2.17 19.10
C GLY A 445 0.31 1.08 19.88
N LEU A 446 0.51 0.95 21.19
CA LEU A 446 -0.05 -0.16 21.95
C LEU A 446 -1.35 0.24 22.66
N TYR A 447 -2.45 -0.40 22.29
CA TYR A 447 -3.68 -0.40 23.09
C TYR A 447 -3.52 -1.33 24.27
N THR A 448 -3.83 -0.86 25.48
CA THR A 448 -3.64 -1.59 26.75
C THR A 448 -4.95 -1.73 27.53
N GLN A 449 -4.93 -2.46 28.64
CA GLN A 449 -6.10 -2.62 29.52
C GLN A 449 -6.27 -1.46 30.50
#